data_AF-G4TYN1-F1
#
_entry.id   AF-G4TYN1-F1
#
_cell.length_a   1.000
_cell.length_b   1.000
_cell.length_c   1.000
_cell.angle_alpha   90.00
_cell.angle_beta   90.00
_cell.angle_gamma   90.00
#
_symmetry.space_group_name_H-M   'P 1'
#
loop_
_entity.id
_entity.type
_entity.pdbx_description
1 polymer ?
#
loop_
_entity_poly.entity_id
_entity_poly.type
_entity_poly.pdbx_seq_one_letter_code
_entity_poly.pdbx_strand_id
1 'polypeptide(L)' 'MGALTPLYAATSTEALEYNGKYFGPWARPKGPRIDHEGNVEAEDSIIAWLEEQILEFETSNGIST' A
#
# COMPACT_ATOMS: atom_id res chain seq x y z
N MET A 1 10.45 6.44 9.23
CA MET A 1 10.33 4.99 9.51
C MET A 1 11.73 4.39 9.45
N GLY A 2 12.18 3.68 10.48
CA GLY A 2 13.47 2.98 10.44
C GLY A 2 13.33 1.59 9.80
N ALA A 3 14.47 0.93 9.52
CA ALA A 3 14.50 -0.41 8.89
C ALA A 3 13.81 -1.53 9.70
N LEU A 4 13.56 -1.30 10.98
CA LEU A 4 13.02 -2.33 11.88
C LEU A 4 11.57 -2.73 11.57
N THR A 5 10.69 -1.75 11.30
CA THR A 5 9.29 -2.05 10.94
C THR A 5 9.16 -2.87 9.66
N PRO A 6 9.79 -2.50 8.51
CA PRO A 6 9.72 -3.33 7.32
C PRO A 6 10.43 -4.68 7.48
N LEU A 7 11.53 -4.75 8.24
CA LEU A 7 12.18 -6.03 8.54
C LEU A 7 11.24 -6.96 9.32
N TYR A 8 10.60 -6.48 10.39
CA TYR A 8 9.64 -7.25 11.17
C TYR A 8 8.45 -7.73 10.30
N ALA A 9 7.88 -6.85 9.49
CA ALA A 9 6.77 -7.20 8.61
C ALA A 9 7.15 -8.27 7.56
N ALA A 10 8.40 -8.28 7.10
CA ALA A 10 8.89 -9.24 6.12
C ALA A 10 9.30 -10.59 6.72
N THR A 11 9.74 -10.64 7.99
CA THR A 11 10.36 -11.85 8.57
C THR A 11 9.59 -12.48 9.73
N SER A 12 8.66 -11.77 10.38
CA SER A 12 7.91 -12.33 11.51
C SER A 12 6.84 -13.31 11.04
N THR A 13 6.72 -14.47 11.68
CA THR A 13 5.65 -15.44 11.40
C THR A 13 4.27 -14.89 11.76
N GLU A 14 4.18 -14.03 12.77
CA GLU A 14 2.95 -13.35 13.17
C GLU A 14 2.45 -12.38 12.09
N ALA A 15 3.37 -11.86 11.26
CA ALA A 15 3.02 -10.92 10.19
C ALA A 15 2.16 -11.55 9.07
N LEU A 16 2.12 -12.87 8.98
CA LEU A 16 1.21 -13.58 8.08
C LEU A 16 -0.27 -13.26 8.36
N GLU A 17 -0.62 -12.97 9.61
CA GLU A 17 -1.99 -12.64 10.03
C GLU A 17 -2.29 -11.13 9.98
N TYR A 18 -1.32 -10.33 9.53
CA TYR A 18 -1.38 -8.86 9.58
C TYR A 18 -1.65 -8.22 8.22
N ASN A 19 -2.02 -9.00 7.20
CA ASN A 19 -2.43 -8.45 5.91
C ASN A 19 -3.57 -7.44 6.09
N GLY A 20 -3.47 -6.28 5.45
CA GLY A 20 -4.42 -5.17 5.60
C GLY A 20 -4.30 -4.37 6.91
N LYS A 21 -3.40 -4.73 7.84
CA LYS A 21 -3.12 -3.96 9.07
C LYS A 21 -1.94 -3.02 8.86
N TYR A 22 -1.88 -1.98 9.69
CA TYR A 22 -0.84 -0.96 9.61
C TYR A 22 0.09 -1.00 10.82
N PHE A 23 1.35 -0.63 10.59
CA PHE A 23 2.34 -0.47 11.65
C PHE A 23 2.78 0.98 11.78
N GLY A 24 2.96 1.41 13.02
CA GLY A 24 3.73 2.60 13.36
C GLY A 24 5.23 2.30 13.49
N PRO A 25 5.99 3.26 14.04
CA PRO A 25 7.38 3.03 14.42
C PRO A 25 7.53 1.83 15.36
N TRP A 26 8.61 1.07 15.17
CA TRP A 26 8.99 -0.09 15.98
C TRP A 26 7.98 -1.25 15.96
N ALA A 27 7.43 -1.56 14.77
CA ALA A 27 6.47 -2.65 14.58
C ALA A 27 5.22 -2.58 15.48
N ARG A 28 4.86 -1.39 15.98
CA ARG A 28 3.64 -1.25 16.80
C ARG A 28 2.38 -1.27 15.93
N PRO A 29 1.40 -2.15 16.18
CA PRO A 29 0.13 -2.15 15.46
C PRO A 29 -0.56 -0.79 15.56
N LYS A 30 -1.12 -0.33 14.45
CA LYS A 30 -1.90 0.91 14.37
C LYS A 30 -3.09 0.71 13.43
N GLY A 31 -4.19 1.39 13.74
CA GLY A 31 -5.30 1.51 12.80
C GLY A 31 -4.97 2.50 11.67
N PRO A 32 -5.67 2.41 10.54
CA PRO A 32 -5.69 3.47 9.55
C PRO A 32 -6.21 4.77 10.18
N ARG A 33 -6.06 5.88 9.46
CA ARG A 33 -6.71 7.11 9.89
C ARG A 33 -8.21 7.01 9.59
N ILE A 34 -9.02 7.54 10.50
CA ILE A 34 -10.49 7.41 10.46
C ILE A 34 -11.13 8.08 9.24
N ASP A 35 -10.48 9.10 8.67
CA ASP A 35 -10.91 9.80 7.45
C ASP A 35 -10.73 8.96 6.17
N HIS A 36 -9.98 7.86 6.24
CA HIS A 36 -9.73 6.97 5.12
C HIS A 36 -10.46 5.62 5.25
N GLU A 37 -11.08 5.34 6.39
CA GLU A 37 -11.81 4.09 6.59
C GLU A 37 -13.12 4.07 5.79
N GLY A 38 -13.25 3.14 4.84
CA GLY A 38 -14.49 2.90 4.09
C GLY A 38 -14.79 3.91 2.97
N ASN A 39 -13.82 4.75 2.58
CA ASN A 39 -13.98 5.69 1.48
C ASN A 39 -13.68 5.03 0.11
N VAL A 40 -14.63 4.22 -0.36
CA VAL A 40 -14.51 3.46 -1.62
C VAL A 40 -14.35 4.38 -2.83
N GLU A 41 -15.03 5.53 -2.85
CA GLU A 41 -14.93 6.48 -3.97
C GLU A 41 -13.51 7.04 -4.13
N ALA A 42 -12.85 7.37 -3.01
CA ALA A 42 -11.46 7.81 -3.04
C ALA A 42 -10.49 6.68 -3.46
N GLU A 43 -10.76 5.44 -3.06
CA GLU A 43 -9.99 4.26 -3.48
C GLU A 43 -10.07 4.06 -4.99
N ASP A 44 -11.30 3.99 -5.54
CA ASP A 44 -11.54 3.80 -6.97
C ASP A 44 -10.93 4.94 -7.81
N SER A 45 -11.08 6.19 -7.35
CA SER A 45 -10.51 7.36 -8.04
C SER A 45 -8.98 7.32 -8.09
N ILE A 46 -8.31 6.87 -7.02
CA ILE A 46 -6.85 6.76 -6.99
C ILE A 46 -6.38 5.61 -7.88
N ILE A 47 -7.07 4.46 -7.84
CA ILE A 47 -6.73 3.30 -8.69
C ILE A 47 -6.84 3.66 -10.16
N ALA A 48 -7.97 4.26 -10.58
CA ALA A 48 -8.18 4.68 -11.96
C ALA A 48 -7.09 5.65 -12.44
N TRP A 49 -6.70 6.60 -11.58
CA TRP A 49 -5.62 7.53 -11.90
C TRP A 49 -4.26 6.82 -12.03
N LEU A 50 -3.93 5.87 -11.16
CA LEU A 50 -2.68 5.11 -11.25
C LEU A 50 -2.60 4.29 -12.53
N GLU A 51 -3.70 3.64 -12.93
CA GLU A 51 -3.78 2.87 -14.17
C GLU A 51 -3.59 3.77 -15.40
N GLU A 52 -4.18 4.96 -15.42
CA GLU A 52 -3.98 5.96 -16.47
C GLU A 52 -2.49 6.33 -16.62
N GLN A 53 -1.81 6.63 -15.50
CA GLN A 53 -0.39 7.01 -15.53
C GLN A 53 0.53 5.87 -16.00
N ILE A 54 0.21 4.62 -15.63
CA ILE A 54 0.98 3.45 -16.07
C ILE A 54 0.78 3.24 -17.58
N LEU A 55 -0.46 3.31 -18.07
CA LEU A 55 -0.78 3.17 -19.50
C LEU A 55 -0.06 4.22 -20.36
N GLU A 56 -0.04 5.48 -19.93
CA GLU A 56 0.71 6.54 -20.60
C GLU A 56 2.22 6.23 -20.65
N PHE A 57 2.79 5.75 -19.53
CA PHE A 57 4.20 5.38 -19.44
C PHE A 57 4.55 4.18 -20.33
N GLU A 58 3.72 3.13 -20.32
CA GLU A 58 3.92 1.92 -21.12
C GLU A 58 3.83 2.23 -22.62
N THR A 59 2.85 3.04 -23.02
CA THR A 59 2.66 3.48 -24.41
C THR A 59 3.84 4.33 -24.88
N SER A 60 4.32 5.25 -24.03
CA SER A 60 5.46 6.10 -24.35
C SER A 60 6.77 5.33 -24.50
N ASN A 61 6.92 4.19 -23.80
CA ASN A 61 8.15 3.40 -23.80
C ASN A 61 8.09 2.16 -24.69
N GLY A 62 6.97 1.92 -25.38
CA GLY A 62 6.79 0.75 -26.26
C GLY A 62 6.87 -0.57 -25.51
N ILE A 63 6.60 -0.57 -24.21
CA ILE A 63 6.56 -1.75 -23.36
C ILE A 63 5.14 -2.30 -23.43
N SER A 64 4.78 -2.92 -24.56
CA SER A 64 3.51 -3.65 -24.64
C SER A 64 3.67 -5.02 -23.98
N THR A 65 2.84 -5.34 -22.97
CA THR A 65 2.56 -6.72 -22.56
C THR A 65 1.37 -7.26 -23.35
#